data_AF-A0A838H1U6-F1
#
_entry.id   AF-A0A838H1U6-F1
#
_cell.length_a   1.000
_cell.length_b   1.000
_cell.length_c   1.000
_cell.angle_alpha   90.00
_cell.angle_beta   90.00
_cell.angle_gamma   90.00
#
_symmetry.space_group_name_H-M   'P 1'
#
loop_
_entity.id
_entity.type
_entity.pdbx_description
1 polymer ?
#
loop_
_entity_poly.entity_id
_entity_poly.type
_entity_poly.pdbx_seq_one_letter_code
_entity_poly.pdbx_strand_id
1 'polypeptide(L)'
;MDTEALVVDAFAQLGIEARLLVGAPGGGVDLVLDPDGVRSEIKVKQRSLVTEDVAEWLLAESTAADATLLVVADRVTDGARKVLTTRRGGYLDLRGRLALRANNLVVDAEVQPVNERSERADALSGKAGLQVATALLMQPDRAGAVRELARELGRSPSTVSDVLAALRRNGLADTANTVTGKDLFWRVADRWSSPRILLAKLPVPGGGTLTAPLRLGLADVEHEPGWALSDSAAAAAYGAPVAFRSGQVLDFYVPDHSVIRRATTLLGVAQSTSQAQAAVRVAPVPAVVQRRVDLESNPVEWPLAHPLFVALDLAQDEGRGREILDAWTPDDRWTRVW
;
A
#
# COMPACT_ATOMS: atom_id res chain seq x y z
N MET A 1 20.65 14.02 -7.44
CA MET A 1 20.52 14.57 -8.81
C MET A 1 20.27 16.05 -8.65
N ASP A 2 20.96 16.89 -9.42
CA ASP A 2 20.93 18.35 -9.27
C ASP A 2 19.67 18.91 -9.96
N THR A 3 18.80 19.64 -9.24
CA THR A 3 17.47 20.03 -9.74
C THR A 3 17.59 21.01 -10.91
N GLU A 4 18.55 21.91 -10.79
CA GLU A 4 18.91 22.93 -11.75
C GLU A 4 19.34 22.30 -13.08
N ALA A 5 20.12 21.22 -13.04
CA ALA A 5 20.51 20.46 -14.23
C ALA A 5 19.32 19.80 -14.94
N LEU A 6 18.33 19.31 -14.18
CA LEU A 6 17.10 18.72 -14.74
C LEU A 6 16.24 19.75 -15.47
N VAL A 7 16.15 20.94 -14.90
CA VAL A 7 15.43 22.05 -15.54
C VAL A 7 16.11 22.47 -16.83
N VAL A 8 17.44 22.61 -16.82
CA VAL A 8 18.23 22.96 -18.01
C VAL A 8 18.03 21.92 -19.12
N ASP A 9 18.12 20.63 -18.80
CA ASP A 9 17.91 19.56 -19.78
C ASP A 9 16.49 19.57 -20.37
N ALA A 10 15.47 19.73 -19.53
CA ALA A 10 14.08 19.78 -19.98
C ALA A 10 13.80 20.95 -20.95
N PHE A 11 14.41 22.12 -20.73
CA PHE A 11 14.30 23.26 -21.67
C PHE A 11 15.14 23.05 -22.93
N ALA A 12 16.33 22.44 -22.82
CA ALA A 12 17.18 22.12 -23.96
C ALA A 12 16.49 21.16 -24.95
N GLN A 13 15.69 20.21 -24.46
CA GLN A 13 14.85 19.33 -25.29
C GLN A 13 13.82 20.10 -26.15
N LEU A 14 13.42 21.29 -25.69
CA LEU A 14 12.51 22.18 -26.41
C LEU A 14 13.26 23.22 -27.27
N GLY A 15 14.58 23.16 -27.33
CA GLY A 15 15.41 24.15 -28.01
C GLY A 15 15.47 25.52 -27.30
N ILE A 16 15.09 25.59 -26.02
CA ILE A 16 15.11 26.82 -25.23
C ILE A 16 16.42 26.87 -24.45
N GLU A 17 17.20 27.93 -24.65
CA GLU A 17 18.44 28.11 -23.90
C GLU A 17 18.15 28.49 -22.44
N ALA A 18 18.73 27.73 -21.52
CA ALA A 18 18.57 27.89 -20.08
C ALA A 18 19.95 28.04 -19.43
N ARG A 19 20.19 29.15 -18.72
CA ARG A 19 21.47 29.46 -18.07
C ARG A 19 21.30 29.57 -16.56
N LEU A 20 22.18 28.88 -15.82
CA LEU A 20 22.25 28.95 -14.35
C LEU A 20 22.89 30.27 -13.90
N LEU A 21 22.30 30.92 -12.92
CA LEU A 21 22.90 32.09 -12.27
C LEU A 21 23.69 31.65 -11.03
N VAL A 22 24.95 31.27 -11.20
CA VAL A 22 25.81 30.87 -10.08
C VAL A 22 26.37 32.11 -9.38
N GLY A 23 26.02 32.34 -8.11
CA GLY A 23 26.84 33.14 -7.19
C GLY A 23 26.43 34.60 -6.89
N ALA A 24 25.15 34.99 -6.98
CA ALA A 24 24.71 36.30 -6.44
C ALA A 24 24.10 36.13 -5.03
N PRO A 25 24.75 36.60 -3.95
CA PRO A 25 24.15 36.56 -2.62
C PRO A 25 22.96 37.53 -2.58
N GLY A 26 21.74 36.98 -2.54
CA GLY A 26 20.50 37.74 -2.31
C GLY A 26 19.55 37.92 -3.49
N GLY A 27 19.85 37.38 -4.68
CA GLY A 27 18.91 37.40 -5.81
C GLY A 27 18.06 36.14 -5.82
N GLY A 28 16.75 36.23 -5.60
CA GLY A 28 15.82 35.09 -5.57
C GLY A 28 15.53 34.42 -6.92
N VAL A 29 16.53 34.36 -7.81
CA VAL A 29 16.46 33.86 -9.19
C VAL A 29 17.52 32.77 -9.37
N ASP A 30 17.09 31.59 -9.80
CA ASP A 30 17.94 30.40 -9.92
C ASP A 30 18.35 30.15 -11.39
N LEU A 31 17.49 30.53 -12.35
CA LEU A 31 17.69 30.32 -13.78
C LEU A 31 17.29 31.55 -14.59
N VAL A 32 17.89 31.68 -15.77
CA VAL A 32 17.43 32.57 -16.83
C VAL A 32 17.12 31.75 -18.08
N LEU A 33 15.92 31.92 -18.62
CA LEU A 33 15.54 31.40 -19.93
C LEU A 33 15.70 32.52 -20.96
N ASP A 34 16.22 32.16 -22.13
CA ASP A 34 16.49 33.10 -23.22
C ASP A 34 16.03 32.53 -24.57
N PRO A 35 14.72 32.33 -24.79
CA PRO A 35 14.20 32.05 -26.12
C PRO A 35 14.38 33.27 -27.02
N ASP A 36 15.22 33.15 -28.04
CA ASP A 36 15.38 34.16 -29.10
C ASP A 36 15.72 35.58 -28.60
N GLY A 37 16.48 35.71 -27.52
CA GLY A 37 16.89 37.01 -26.95
C GLY A 37 15.92 37.60 -25.92
N VAL A 38 14.86 36.87 -25.57
CA VAL A 38 13.83 37.30 -24.61
C VAL A 38 14.13 36.73 -23.23
N ARG A 39 14.71 37.55 -22.35
CA ARG A 39 15.10 37.12 -21.00
C ARG A 39 13.89 36.89 -20.08
N SER A 40 13.80 35.72 -19.46
CA SER A 40 12.85 35.41 -18.39
C SER A 40 13.58 34.88 -17.16
N GLU A 41 13.38 35.53 -16.01
CA GLU A 41 13.97 35.11 -14.73
C GLU A 41 13.10 34.05 -14.05
N ILE A 42 13.72 32.93 -13.65
CA ILE A 42 13.03 31.77 -13.10
C ILE A 42 13.55 31.47 -11.70
N LYS A 43 12.62 31.26 -10.78
CA LYS A 43 12.89 30.74 -9.44
C LYS A 43 12.45 29.28 -9.38
N VAL A 44 13.34 28.39 -8.98
CA VAL A 44 13.11 26.96 -8.94
C VAL A 44 12.81 26.51 -7.52
N LYS A 45 11.74 25.71 -7.35
CA LYS A 45 11.42 25.05 -6.08
C LYS A 45 11.18 23.57 -6.31
N GLN A 46 11.87 22.72 -5.55
CA GLN A 46 11.71 21.27 -5.64
C GLN A 46 10.77 20.72 -4.55
N ARG A 47 9.89 19.78 -4.91
CA ARG A 47 9.06 19.00 -3.97
C ARG A 47 8.82 17.60 -4.53
N SER A 48 8.64 16.59 -3.68
CA SER A 48 8.30 15.24 -4.18
C SER A 48 6.85 15.16 -4.72
N LEU A 49 5.90 15.78 -4.04
CA LEU A 49 4.49 15.85 -4.46
C LEU A 49 3.98 17.28 -4.33
N VAL A 50 3.30 17.77 -5.36
CA VAL A 50 2.66 19.09 -5.37
C VAL A 50 1.16 18.93 -5.53
N THR A 51 0.43 19.24 -4.47
CA THR A 51 -1.03 19.37 -4.44
C THR A 51 -1.46 20.81 -4.64
N GLU A 52 -2.76 21.05 -4.75
CA GLU A 52 -3.35 22.39 -4.89
C GLU A 52 -2.92 23.31 -3.74
N ASP A 53 -3.08 22.87 -2.49
CA ASP A 53 -2.67 23.63 -1.30
C ASP A 53 -1.17 23.96 -1.29
N VAL A 54 -0.33 23.01 -1.70
CA VAL A 54 1.13 23.20 -1.77
C VAL A 54 1.49 24.20 -2.86
N ALA A 55 0.82 24.14 -4.02
CA ALA A 55 1.02 25.10 -5.09
C ALA A 55 0.61 26.51 -4.66
N GLU A 56 -0.52 26.68 -3.99
CA GLU A 56 -0.96 27.97 -3.46
C GLU A 56 0.04 28.55 -2.45
N TRP A 57 0.52 27.71 -1.53
CA TRP A 57 1.51 28.09 -0.54
C TRP A 57 2.83 28.53 -1.19
N LEU A 58 3.36 27.77 -2.15
CA LEU A 58 4.59 28.08 -2.87
C LEU A 58 4.48 29.40 -3.67
N LEU A 59 3.33 29.64 -4.29
CA LEU A 59 3.06 30.89 -5.01
C LEU A 59 2.99 32.08 -4.05
N ALA A 60 2.37 31.92 -2.88
CA ALA A 60 2.31 32.97 -1.86
C ALA A 60 3.70 33.32 -1.29
N GLU A 61 4.54 32.30 -1.04
CA GLU A 61 5.92 32.47 -0.57
C GLU A 61 6.81 33.15 -1.63
N SER A 62 6.51 32.96 -2.92
CA SER A 62 7.33 33.44 -4.03
C SER A 62 6.96 34.84 -4.52
N THR A 63 6.10 35.57 -3.81
CA THR A 63 5.61 36.92 -4.16
C THR A 63 6.69 38.02 -4.15
N ALA A 64 7.95 37.69 -3.86
CA ALA A 64 9.06 38.64 -3.85
C ALA A 64 9.97 38.48 -5.09
N ALA A 65 10.09 39.56 -5.86
CA ALA A 65 10.88 39.79 -7.09
C ALA A 65 10.27 39.29 -8.42
N ASP A 66 10.59 39.98 -9.53
CA ASP A 66 10.06 39.83 -10.90
C ASP A 66 10.28 38.44 -11.58
N ALA A 67 10.65 37.41 -10.81
CA ALA A 67 10.94 36.08 -11.29
C ALA A 67 9.72 35.16 -11.28
N THR A 68 9.57 34.37 -12.33
CA THR A 68 8.49 33.37 -12.45
C THR A 68 8.84 32.11 -11.66
N LEU A 69 7.93 31.63 -10.82
CA LEU A 69 8.10 30.38 -10.08
C LEU A 69 7.97 29.18 -11.01
N LEU A 70 8.96 28.29 -11.01
CA LEU A 70 8.93 26.96 -11.61
C LEU A 70 9.06 25.89 -10.53
N VAL A 71 8.03 25.05 -10.40
CA VAL A 71 8.03 23.97 -9.41
C VAL A 71 8.44 22.64 -10.05
N VAL A 72 9.52 22.02 -9.57
CA VAL A 72 9.98 20.71 -10.04
C VAL A 72 9.50 19.64 -9.08
N ALA A 73 8.82 18.60 -9.58
CA ALA A 73 8.31 17.53 -8.73
C ALA A 73 8.19 16.15 -9.38
N ASP A 74 8.29 15.09 -8.56
CA ASP A 74 8.04 13.72 -9.02
C ASP A 74 6.59 13.53 -9.48
N ARG A 75 5.67 14.31 -8.90
CA ARG A 75 4.27 14.37 -9.33
C ARG A 75 3.65 15.74 -9.00
N VAL A 76 2.96 16.29 -10.00
CA VAL A 76 2.10 17.47 -9.84
C VAL A 76 0.65 17.05 -10.11
N THR A 77 -0.26 17.26 -9.16
CA THR A 77 -1.67 16.91 -9.35
C THR A 77 -2.35 17.81 -10.40
N ASP A 78 -3.42 17.35 -11.03
CA ASP A 78 -4.13 18.16 -12.03
C ASP A 78 -4.67 19.48 -11.46
N GLY A 79 -5.08 19.48 -10.18
CA GLY A 79 -5.44 20.70 -9.45
C GLY A 79 -4.27 21.67 -9.33
N ALA A 80 -3.12 21.18 -8.86
CA ALA A 80 -1.90 21.98 -8.76
C ALA A 80 -1.43 22.55 -10.10
N ARG A 81 -1.49 21.76 -11.19
CA ARG A 81 -1.14 22.21 -12.55
C ARG A 81 -1.99 23.41 -12.99
N LYS A 82 -3.30 23.37 -12.72
CA LYS A 82 -4.21 24.47 -13.01
C LYS A 82 -3.89 25.70 -12.16
N VAL A 83 -3.64 25.53 -10.86
CA VAL A 83 -3.30 26.64 -9.97
C VAL A 83 -2.01 27.34 -10.41
N LEU A 84 -0.93 26.56 -10.64
CA LEU A 84 0.37 27.10 -11.05
C LEU A 84 0.26 27.87 -12.36
N THR A 85 -0.35 27.29 -13.39
CA THR A 85 -0.48 27.96 -14.69
C THR A 85 -1.43 29.17 -14.65
N THR A 86 -2.56 29.09 -13.93
CA THR A 86 -3.50 30.23 -13.81
C THR A 86 -2.86 31.43 -13.12
N ARG A 87 -1.98 31.20 -12.14
CA ARG A 87 -1.30 32.26 -11.38
C ARG A 87 0.07 32.64 -11.93
N ARG A 88 0.31 32.45 -13.24
CA ARG A 88 1.58 32.81 -13.92
C ARG A 88 2.82 32.16 -13.29
N GLY A 89 2.72 30.90 -12.89
CA GLY A 89 3.84 30.04 -12.55
C GLY A 89 4.03 28.94 -13.59
N GLY A 90 4.91 28.01 -13.26
CA GLY A 90 5.20 26.82 -14.05
C GLY A 90 5.46 25.59 -13.19
N TYR A 91 5.48 24.44 -13.85
CA TYR A 91 5.89 23.18 -13.27
C TYR A 91 6.69 22.33 -14.26
N LEU A 92 7.64 21.57 -13.72
CA LEU A 92 8.24 20.42 -14.36
C LEU A 92 7.82 19.17 -13.58
N ASP A 93 6.85 18.43 -14.12
CA ASP A 93 6.49 17.11 -13.63
C ASP A 93 7.47 16.11 -14.23
N LEU A 94 8.31 15.51 -13.39
CA LEU A 94 9.40 14.60 -13.79
C LEU A 94 8.90 13.34 -14.51
N ARG A 95 7.58 13.15 -14.60
CA ARG A 95 6.92 12.14 -15.44
C ARG A 95 6.74 12.56 -16.90
N GLY A 96 7.31 13.70 -17.30
CA GLY A 96 7.42 14.11 -18.71
C GLY A 96 6.48 15.24 -19.13
N ARG A 97 6.11 16.15 -18.21
CA ARG A 97 5.34 17.34 -18.57
C ARG A 97 5.98 18.61 -18.03
N LEU A 98 6.21 19.57 -18.92
CA LEU A 98 6.71 20.90 -18.59
C LEU A 98 5.67 21.93 -19.02
N ALA A 99 5.27 22.80 -18.10
CA ALA A 99 4.50 23.98 -18.44
C ALA A 99 5.02 25.20 -17.68
N LEU A 100 5.03 26.35 -18.33
CA LEU A 100 5.47 27.62 -17.75
C LEU A 100 4.64 28.75 -18.33
N ARG A 101 4.14 29.65 -17.48
CA ARG A 101 3.50 30.89 -17.90
C ARG A 101 4.21 32.09 -17.28
N ALA A 102 5.26 32.56 -17.93
CA ALA A 102 5.95 33.80 -17.59
C ALA A 102 5.34 34.99 -18.34
N ASN A 103 5.83 36.21 -18.07
CA ASN A 103 5.31 37.45 -18.68
C ASN A 103 5.46 37.47 -20.22
N ASN A 104 6.52 36.86 -20.74
CA ASN A 104 6.94 36.89 -22.14
C ASN A 104 7.15 35.48 -22.74
N LEU A 105 6.85 34.42 -21.99
CA LEU A 105 7.07 33.03 -22.40
C LEU A 105 5.94 32.14 -21.91
N VAL A 106 5.36 31.37 -22.83
CA VAL A 106 4.39 30.30 -22.52
C VAL A 106 4.93 28.99 -23.07
N VAL A 107 5.12 28.03 -22.18
CA VAL A 107 5.51 26.65 -22.51
C VAL A 107 4.41 25.72 -22.02
N ASP A 108 4.02 24.78 -22.87
CA ASP A 108 3.19 23.64 -22.48
C ASP A 108 3.54 22.47 -23.39
N ALA A 109 4.44 21.62 -22.92
CA ALA A 109 5.08 20.61 -23.74
C ALA A 109 5.29 19.31 -22.97
N GLU A 110 5.38 18.22 -23.73
CA GLU A 110 5.89 16.95 -23.24
C GLU A 110 7.41 16.96 -23.36
N VAL A 111 8.08 16.50 -22.30
CA VAL A 111 9.54 16.36 -22.22
C VAL A 111 9.86 14.92 -21.84
N GLN A 112 11.07 14.46 -22.11
CA GLN A 112 11.49 13.13 -21.70
C GLN A 112 11.38 13.01 -20.17
N PRO A 113 10.69 11.96 -19.67
CA PRO A 113 10.55 11.75 -18.23
C PRO A 113 11.90 11.45 -17.60
N VAL A 114 12.29 12.24 -16.61
CA VAL A 114 13.51 12.03 -15.81
C VAL A 114 13.31 10.83 -14.88
N ASN A 115 12.09 10.68 -14.36
CA ASN A 115 11.67 9.47 -13.68
C ASN A 115 10.80 8.69 -14.66
N GLU A 116 11.34 7.64 -15.27
CA GLU A 116 10.52 6.56 -15.82
C GLU A 116 9.53 6.19 -14.71
N ARG A 117 8.25 6.54 -14.94
CA ARG A 117 7.10 6.41 -14.03
C ARG A 117 7.44 5.42 -12.94
N SER A 118 7.91 5.89 -11.75
CA SER A 118 8.50 5.04 -10.71
C SER A 118 7.77 3.72 -10.73
N GLU A 119 8.35 2.75 -11.45
CA GLU A 119 7.74 1.45 -11.52
C GLU A 119 7.73 1.04 -10.07
N ARG A 120 6.65 0.42 -9.58
CA ARG A 120 6.68 -0.15 -8.23
C ARG A 120 7.90 -1.07 -8.20
N ALA A 121 9.03 -0.56 -7.69
CA ALA A 121 10.29 -1.30 -7.62
C ALA A 121 10.07 -2.53 -6.74
N ASP A 122 9.15 -2.38 -5.79
CA ASP A 122 8.56 -3.45 -5.02
C ASP A 122 7.04 -3.49 -5.23
N ALA A 123 6.57 -4.55 -5.90
CA ALA A 123 5.15 -4.83 -6.15
C ALA A 123 4.33 -4.89 -4.85
N LEU A 124 4.96 -5.23 -3.72
CA LEU A 124 4.33 -5.49 -2.43
C LEU A 124 4.49 -4.34 -1.42
N SER A 125 5.17 -3.25 -1.80
CA SER A 125 5.44 -2.08 -0.94
C SER A 125 4.21 -1.35 -0.40
N GLY A 126 3.01 -1.65 -0.90
CA GLY A 126 1.78 -0.99 -0.47
C GLY A 126 0.59 -1.93 -0.37
N LYS A 127 -0.45 -1.48 0.34
CA LYS A 127 -1.67 -2.24 0.63
C LYS A 127 -2.34 -2.84 -0.62
N ALA A 128 -2.30 -2.14 -1.75
CA ALA A 128 -2.84 -2.67 -3.01
C ALA A 128 -2.02 -3.84 -3.56
N GLY A 129 -0.70 -3.77 -3.43
CA GLY A 129 0.22 -4.86 -3.79
C GLY A 129 -0.05 -6.11 -2.98
N LEU A 130 -0.12 -5.95 -1.66
CA LEU A 130 -0.42 -7.03 -0.73
C LEU A 130 -1.80 -7.66 -1.01
N GLN A 131 -2.84 -6.85 -1.25
CA GLN A 131 -4.18 -7.34 -1.59
C GLN A 131 -4.21 -8.18 -2.88
N VAL A 132 -3.57 -7.69 -3.95
CA VAL A 132 -3.48 -8.42 -5.22
C VAL A 132 -2.71 -9.72 -5.03
N ALA A 133 -1.55 -9.67 -4.37
CA ALA A 133 -0.73 -10.87 -4.13
C ALA A 133 -1.48 -11.92 -3.31
N THR A 134 -2.16 -11.53 -2.22
CA THR A 134 -2.97 -12.47 -1.44
C THR A 134 -4.14 -13.03 -2.23
N ALA A 135 -4.77 -12.24 -3.10
CA ALA A 135 -5.87 -12.72 -3.93
C ALA A 135 -5.39 -13.77 -4.96
N LEU A 136 -4.22 -13.57 -5.56
CA LEU A 136 -3.58 -14.58 -6.41
C LEU A 136 -3.24 -15.84 -5.61
N LEU A 137 -2.67 -15.71 -4.41
CA LEU A 137 -2.33 -16.86 -3.56
C LEU A 137 -3.55 -17.63 -3.05
N MET A 138 -4.71 -16.98 -2.89
CA MET A 138 -5.97 -17.66 -2.54
C MET A 138 -6.55 -18.45 -3.70
N GLN A 139 -6.22 -18.11 -4.94
CA GLN A 139 -6.72 -18.74 -6.16
C GLN A 139 -5.57 -18.88 -7.19
N PRO A 140 -4.54 -19.69 -6.88
CA PRO A 140 -3.28 -19.70 -7.64
C PRO A 140 -3.46 -20.14 -9.10
N ASP A 141 -4.44 -21.03 -9.34
CA ASP A 141 -4.74 -21.58 -10.67
C ASP A 141 -5.66 -20.69 -11.50
N ARG A 142 -6.20 -19.60 -10.93
CA ARG A 142 -7.11 -18.71 -11.65
C ARG A 142 -6.32 -17.77 -12.54
N ALA A 143 -6.45 -17.95 -13.85
CA ALA A 143 -6.02 -16.95 -14.84
C ALA A 143 -6.78 -15.63 -14.58
N GLY A 144 -6.07 -14.63 -14.05
CA GLY A 144 -6.69 -13.40 -13.57
C GLY A 144 -6.95 -12.42 -14.70
N ALA A 145 -8.22 -12.21 -15.05
CA ALA A 145 -8.63 -11.05 -15.84
C ALA A 145 -8.52 -9.78 -14.97
N VAL A 146 -7.66 -8.83 -15.36
CA VAL A 146 -7.36 -7.60 -14.61
C VAL A 146 -8.61 -6.87 -14.11
N ARG A 147 -9.67 -6.79 -14.93
CA ARG A 147 -10.92 -6.11 -14.60
C ARG A 147 -11.73 -6.83 -13.52
N GLU A 148 -11.72 -8.16 -13.52
CA GLU A 148 -12.43 -8.94 -12.52
C GLU A 148 -11.77 -8.79 -11.16
N LEU A 149 -10.44 -8.92 -11.10
CA LEU A 149 -9.67 -8.76 -9.88
C LEU A 149 -9.79 -7.33 -9.34
N ALA A 150 -9.79 -6.32 -10.21
CA ALA A 150 -10.04 -4.94 -9.83
C ALA A 150 -11.42 -4.74 -9.18
N ARG A 151 -12.47 -5.34 -9.75
CA ARG A 151 -13.83 -5.29 -9.19
C ARG A 151 -13.91 -6.00 -7.84
N GLU A 152 -13.35 -7.20 -7.73
CA GLU A 152 -13.34 -7.98 -6.49
C GLU A 152 -12.63 -7.24 -5.35
N LEU A 153 -11.51 -6.59 -5.64
CA LEU A 153 -10.71 -5.88 -4.63
C LEU A 153 -11.19 -4.44 -4.38
N GLY A 154 -12.18 -3.94 -5.12
CA GLY A 154 -12.59 -2.53 -5.07
C GLY A 154 -11.46 -1.58 -5.46
N ARG A 155 -10.63 -1.95 -6.44
CA ARG A 155 -9.47 -1.19 -6.92
C ARG A 155 -9.65 -0.74 -8.37
N SER A 156 -8.87 0.25 -8.80
CA SER A 156 -8.87 0.62 -10.22
C SER A 156 -8.18 -0.46 -11.06
N PRO A 157 -8.65 -0.73 -12.30
CA PRO A 157 -7.97 -1.64 -13.21
C PRO A 157 -6.51 -1.26 -13.48
N SER A 158 -6.19 0.03 -13.54
CA SER A 158 -4.82 0.52 -13.67
C SER A 158 -3.92 0.10 -12.51
N THR A 159 -4.40 0.22 -11.26
CA THR A 159 -3.63 -0.19 -10.08
C THR A 159 -3.35 -1.68 -10.09
N VAL A 160 -4.35 -2.50 -10.42
CA VAL A 160 -4.19 -3.95 -10.50
C VAL A 160 -3.23 -4.33 -11.62
N SER A 161 -3.37 -3.71 -12.80
CA SER A 161 -2.47 -3.92 -13.93
C SER A 161 -1.01 -3.58 -13.58
N ASP A 162 -0.77 -2.45 -12.92
CA ASP A 162 0.56 -2.00 -12.51
C ASP A 162 1.20 -2.97 -11.49
N VAL A 163 0.41 -3.50 -10.54
CA VAL A 163 0.90 -4.52 -9.59
C VAL A 163 1.21 -5.83 -10.29
N LEU A 164 0.30 -6.34 -11.13
CA LEU A 164 0.52 -7.59 -11.86
C LEU A 164 1.74 -7.51 -12.77
N ALA A 165 1.95 -6.36 -13.45
CA ALA A 165 3.15 -6.14 -14.24
C ALA A 165 4.43 -6.20 -13.39
N ALA A 166 4.41 -5.58 -12.21
CA ALA A 166 5.55 -5.65 -11.29
C ALA A 166 5.78 -7.08 -10.74
N LEU A 167 4.73 -7.85 -10.45
CA LEU A 167 4.87 -9.25 -10.04
C LEU A 167 5.49 -10.11 -11.13
N ARG A 168 5.05 -9.95 -12.40
CA ARG A 168 5.62 -10.66 -13.55
C ARG A 168 7.08 -10.35 -13.79
N ARG A 169 7.46 -9.06 -13.76
CA ARG A 169 8.88 -8.65 -13.90
C ARG A 169 9.79 -9.26 -12.85
N ASN A 170 9.26 -9.50 -11.65
CA ASN A 170 10.01 -10.13 -10.55
C ASN A 170 9.92 -11.67 -10.58
N GLY A 171 9.33 -12.28 -11.61
CA GLY A 171 9.18 -13.74 -11.73
C GLY A 171 8.21 -14.36 -10.72
N LEU A 172 7.38 -13.56 -10.04
CA LEU A 172 6.44 -14.03 -9.01
C LEU A 172 5.09 -14.46 -9.59
N ALA A 173 4.82 -14.11 -10.85
CA ALA A 173 3.66 -14.52 -11.62
C ALA A 173 4.04 -14.70 -13.09
N ASP A 174 3.32 -15.57 -13.80
CA ASP A 174 3.54 -15.81 -15.23
C ASP A 174 2.79 -14.80 -16.13
N THR A 175 2.86 -14.98 -17.46
CA THR A 175 2.15 -14.15 -18.43
C THR A 175 0.62 -14.23 -18.33
N ALA A 176 0.08 -15.31 -17.77
CA ALA A 176 -1.35 -15.50 -17.51
C ALA A 176 -1.78 -14.97 -16.13
N ASN A 177 -0.86 -14.34 -15.38
CA ASN A 177 -1.05 -13.90 -13.99
C ASN A 177 -1.31 -15.03 -12.99
N THR A 178 -0.83 -16.24 -13.27
CA THR A 178 -0.85 -17.36 -12.32
C THR A 178 0.37 -17.32 -11.42
N VAL A 179 0.24 -17.83 -10.19
CA VAL A 179 1.35 -17.87 -9.23
C VAL A 179 2.33 -18.97 -9.62
N THR A 180 3.62 -18.64 -9.69
CA THR A 180 4.68 -19.63 -9.98
C THR A 180 5.36 -20.05 -8.68
N GLY A 181 5.21 -21.33 -8.30
CA GLY A 181 5.87 -21.89 -7.12
C GLY A 181 5.43 -21.23 -5.81
N LYS A 182 6.38 -21.12 -4.86
CA LYS A 182 6.14 -20.64 -3.48
C LYS A 182 6.74 -19.26 -3.21
N ASP A 183 7.42 -18.65 -4.18
CA ASP A 183 8.19 -17.43 -3.97
C ASP A 183 7.30 -16.23 -3.64
N LEU A 184 6.13 -16.13 -4.27
CA LEU A 184 5.16 -15.08 -3.95
C LEU A 184 4.68 -15.19 -2.50
N PHE A 185 4.45 -16.42 -2.00
CA PHE A 185 4.08 -16.64 -0.61
C PHE A 185 5.14 -16.11 0.35
N TRP A 186 6.41 -16.49 0.16
CA TRP A 186 7.49 -16.04 1.05
C TRP A 186 7.72 -14.53 0.97
N ARG A 187 7.60 -13.92 -0.21
CA ARG A 187 7.66 -12.46 -0.38
C ARG A 187 6.51 -11.72 0.33
N VAL A 188 5.33 -12.33 0.40
CA VAL A 188 4.20 -11.81 1.17
C VAL A 188 4.43 -12.01 2.66
N ALA A 189 4.95 -13.16 3.08
CA ALA A 189 5.29 -13.47 4.46
C ALA A 189 6.27 -12.43 5.05
N ASP A 190 7.30 -12.02 4.31
CA ASP A 190 8.25 -10.97 4.73
C ASP A 190 7.58 -9.64 5.12
N ARG A 191 6.35 -9.39 4.64
CA ARG A 191 5.60 -8.14 4.86
C ARG A 191 4.31 -8.35 5.66
N TRP A 192 4.08 -9.55 6.21
CA TRP A 192 2.79 -9.91 6.81
C TRP A 192 2.63 -9.47 8.27
N SER A 193 3.73 -9.23 8.98
CA SER A 193 3.69 -8.91 10.41
C SER A 193 2.89 -7.65 10.75
N SER A 194 2.11 -7.72 11.84
CA SER A 194 1.34 -6.60 12.38
C SER A 194 1.33 -6.67 13.91
N PRO A 195 1.55 -5.55 14.63
CA PRO A 195 1.57 -5.53 16.10
C PRO A 195 0.28 -6.08 16.71
N ARG A 196 0.44 -6.97 17.70
CA ARG A 196 -0.66 -7.57 18.47
C ARG A 196 -0.91 -6.77 19.75
N ILE A 197 -2.18 -6.68 20.15
CA ILE A 197 -2.59 -6.18 21.46
C ILE A 197 -3.19 -7.33 22.26
N LEU A 198 -2.66 -7.55 23.46
CA LEU A 198 -3.14 -8.57 24.38
C LEU A 198 -4.38 -8.10 25.13
N LEU A 199 -5.41 -8.93 25.13
CA LEU A 199 -6.68 -8.69 25.82
C LEU A 199 -6.80 -9.59 27.05
N ALA A 200 -7.29 -9.01 28.14
CA ALA A 200 -7.46 -9.71 29.41
C ALA A 200 -8.62 -10.72 29.40
N LYS A 201 -9.59 -10.53 28.48
CA LYS A 201 -10.76 -11.38 28.34
C LYS A 201 -10.99 -11.77 26.89
N LEU A 202 -11.44 -13.00 26.68
CA LEU A 202 -11.99 -13.46 25.42
C LEU A 202 -13.51 -13.21 25.40
N PRO A 203 -14.09 -12.59 24.35
CA PRO A 203 -15.55 -12.53 24.21
C PRO A 203 -16.14 -13.92 23.99
N VAL A 204 -17.40 -14.13 24.38
CA VAL A 204 -18.08 -15.42 24.19
C VAL A 204 -18.80 -15.44 22.83
N PRO A 205 -18.50 -16.39 21.92
CA PRO A 205 -19.26 -16.57 20.68
C PRO A 205 -20.76 -16.81 20.94
N GLY A 206 -21.62 -16.33 20.04
CA GLY A 206 -23.04 -16.71 19.99
C GLY A 206 -23.98 -16.21 21.12
N GLY A 207 -23.46 -15.75 22.27
CA GLY A 207 -24.30 -15.48 23.45
C GLY A 207 -24.10 -14.15 24.18
N GLY A 208 -23.19 -13.28 23.72
CA GLY A 208 -22.81 -12.05 24.46
C GLY A 208 -23.49 -10.77 23.98
N THR A 209 -23.82 -9.86 24.90
CA THR A 209 -24.19 -8.46 24.60
C THR A 209 -23.08 -7.69 23.86
N LEU A 210 -21.88 -8.25 23.81
CA LEU A 210 -20.69 -7.67 23.17
C LEU A 210 -20.56 -8.01 21.69
N THR A 211 -21.39 -8.91 21.12
CA THR A 211 -21.28 -9.36 19.72
C THR A 211 -21.36 -8.20 18.72
N ALA A 212 -22.40 -7.37 18.83
CA ALA A 212 -22.59 -6.22 17.95
C ALA A 212 -21.56 -5.09 18.21
N PRO A 213 -21.30 -4.64 19.46
CA PRO A 213 -20.28 -3.63 19.74
C PRO A 213 -18.87 -4.00 19.26
N LEU A 214 -18.48 -5.27 19.39
CA LEU A 214 -17.16 -5.75 18.95
C LEU A 214 -17.11 -6.11 17.47
N ARG A 215 -18.25 -6.08 16.76
CA ARG A 215 -18.37 -6.49 15.35
C ARG A 215 -17.77 -7.88 15.12
N LEU A 216 -18.18 -8.85 15.94
CA LEU A 216 -17.66 -10.21 15.86
C LEU A 216 -18.02 -10.90 14.52
N GLY A 217 -19.14 -10.51 13.90
CA GLY A 217 -19.62 -11.05 12.63
C GLY A 217 -19.93 -12.54 12.74
N LEU A 218 -20.82 -12.94 13.64
CA LEU A 218 -21.13 -14.36 13.87
C LEU A 218 -22.45 -14.80 13.22
N ALA A 219 -23.21 -13.90 12.61
CA ALA A 219 -24.53 -14.21 12.06
C ALA A 219 -24.44 -14.85 10.68
N ASP A 220 -23.62 -14.28 9.79
CA ASP A 220 -23.34 -14.84 8.46
C ASP A 220 -21.83 -14.79 8.22
N VAL A 221 -21.13 -15.83 8.66
CA VAL A 221 -19.66 -15.88 8.72
C VAL A 221 -19.02 -15.68 7.36
N GLU A 222 -19.62 -16.23 6.31
CA GLU A 222 -19.07 -16.24 4.95
C GLU A 222 -19.25 -14.90 4.21
N HIS A 223 -20.24 -14.09 4.61
CA HIS A 223 -20.58 -12.84 3.90
C HIS A 223 -20.36 -11.59 4.74
N GLU A 224 -20.31 -11.69 6.07
CA GLU A 224 -20.06 -10.55 6.96
C GLU A 224 -18.59 -10.46 7.38
N PRO A 225 -18.00 -9.25 7.36
CA PRO A 225 -16.69 -9.04 7.98
C PRO A 225 -16.77 -9.16 9.50
N GLY A 226 -15.80 -9.81 10.12
CA GLY A 226 -15.78 -9.97 11.57
C GLY A 226 -14.42 -10.33 12.15
N TRP A 227 -14.39 -10.87 13.36
CA TRP A 227 -13.16 -11.40 13.94
C TRP A 227 -12.82 -12.71 13.24
N ALA A 228 -11.54 -12.92 12.95
CA ALA A 228 -11.03 -14.14 12.30
C ALA A 228 -9.89 -14.72 13.14
N LEU A 229 -10.08 -15.93 13.66
CA LEU A 229 -9.05 -16.64 14.41
C LEU A 229 -7.92 -17.07 13.46
N SER A 230 -6.68 -16.90 13.88
CA SER A 230 -5.49 -17.26 13.09
C SER A 230 -4.40 -17.89 13.96
N ASP A 231 -3.18 -17.98 13.43
CA ASP A 231 -1.99 -18.50 14.11
C ASP A 231 -2.19 -19.97 14.55
N SER A 232 -1.56 -20.38 15.66
CA SER A 232 -1.45 -21.77 16.13
C SER A 232 -2.80 -22.46 16.35
N ALA A 233 -3.81 -21.75 16.87
CA ALA A 233 -5.13 -22.33 17.12
C ALA A 233 -5.86 -22.66 15.80
N ALA A 234 -5.85 -21.72 14.85
CA ALA A 234 -6.43 -21.95 13.53
C ALA A 234 -5.64 -22.99 12.73
N ALA A 235 -4.30 -22.97 12.84
CA ALA A 235 -3.43 -23.95 12.21
C ALA A 235 -3.75 -25.37 12.69
N ALA A 236 -3.93 -25.57 14.00
CA ALA A 236 -4.35 -26.84 14.57
C ALA A 236 -5.73 -27.27 14.05
N ALA A 237 -6.69 -26.34 13.97
CA ALA A 237 -8.03 -26.61 13.43
C ALA A 237 -8.01 -27.04 11.95
N TYR A 238 -7.04 -26.54 11.17
CA TYR A 238 -6.78 -26.97 9.79
C TYR A 238 -5.86 -28.20 9.67
N GLY A 239 -5.52 -28.86 10.78
CA GLY A 239 -4.70 -30.08 10.77
C GLY A 239 -3.20 -29.85 10.57
N ALA A 240 -2.70 -28.63 10.72
CA ALA A 240 -1.25 -28.38 10.75
C ALA A 240 -0.60 -29.11 11.94
N PRO A 241 0.65 -29.59 11.83
CA PRO A 241 1.35 -30.32 12.87
C PRO A 241 1.89 -29.40 13.98
N VAL A 242 0.98 -28.63 14.60
CA VAL A 242 1.26 -27.69 15.68
C VAL A 242 0.74 -28.23 17.01
N ALA A 243 1.50 -28.03 18.08
CA ALA A 243 1.05 -28.36 19.42
C ALA A 243 0.23 -27.21 20.01
N PHE A 244 -1.10 -27.26 19.84
CA PHE A 244 -2.03 -26.34 20.48
C PHE A 244 -2.66 -26.99 21.71
N ARG A 245 -2.67 -26.29 22.85
CA ARG A 245 -3.28 -26.77 24.11
C ARG A 245 -4.43 -25.86 24.53
N SER A 246 -5.44 -26.46 25.15
CA SER A 246 -6.53 -25.71 25.78
C SER A 246 -5.99 -24.68 26.76
N GLY A 247 -6.41 -23.42 26.64
CA GLY A 247 -5.99 -22.31 27.50
C GLY A 247 -4.80 -21.50 26.98
N GLN A 248 -4.24 -21.82 25.80
CA GLN A 248 -3.35 -20.89 25.10
C GLN A 248 -4.12 -19.66 24.59
N VAL A 249 -3.40 -18.55 24.45
CA VAL A 249 -3.95 -17.28 23.93
C VAL A 249 -4.47 -17.50 22.51
N LEU A 250 -5.69 -17.04 22.24
CA LEU A 250 -6.27 -17.08 20.89
C LEU A 250 -5.93 -15.80 20.12
N ASP A 251 -5.41 -15.95 18.91
CA ASP A 251 -4.97 -14.85 18.05
C ASP A 251 -6.02 -14.50 16.99
N PHE A 252 -6.44 -13.25 16.97
CA PHE A 252 -7.48 -12.77 16.05
C PHE A 252 -7.01 -11.62 15.18
N TYR A 253 -7.44 -11.67 13.92
CA TYR A 253 -7.57 -10.48 13.10
C TYR A 253 -8.91 -9.80 13.36
N VAL A 254 -8.89 -8.46 13.38
CA VAL A 254 -10.09 -7.63 13.47
C VAL A 254 -10.17 -6.63 12.31
N PRO A 255 -11.38 -6.15 11.95
CA PRO A 255 -11.56 -5.34 10.75
C PRO A 255 -10.78 -4.03 10.71
N ASP A 256 -10.69 -3.31 11.84
CA ASP A 256 -10.10 -1.97 11.89
C ASP A 256 -9.71 -1.54 13.32
N HIS A 257 -8.99 -0.42 13.43
CA HIS A 257 -8.57 0.15 14.71
C HIS A 257 -9.74 0.58 15.62
N SER A 258 -10.93 0.86 15.06
CA SER A 258 -12.09 1.19 15.89
C SER A 258 -12.56 -0.04 16.68
N VAL A 259 -12.47 -1.23 16.08
CA VAL A 259 -12.73 -2.51 16.74
C VAL A 259 -11.69 -2.78 17.81
N ILE A 260 -10.40 -2.55 17.53
CA ILE A 260 -9.35 -2.64 18.55
C ILE A 260 -9.67 -1.76 19.75
N ARG A 261 -9.98 -0.47 19.53
CA ARG A 261 -10.28 0.47 20.61
C ARG A 261 -11.46 0.00 21.47
N ARG A 262 -12.53 -0.49 20.83
CA ARG A 262 -13.69 -1.06 21.56
C ARG A 262 -13.31 -2.32 22.32
N ALA A 263 -12.53 -3.22 21.72
CA ALA A 263 -12.05 -4.44 22.36
C ALA A 263 -11.21 -4.13 23.60
N THR A 264 -10.26 -3.20 23.50
CA THR A 264 -9.42 -2.80 24.64
C THR A 264 -10.24 -2.17 25.76
N THR A 265 -11.27 -1.38 25.44
CA THR A 265 -12.15 -0.78 26.46
C THR A 265 -13.05 -1.82 27.14
N LEU A 266 -13.64 -2.73 26.38
CA LEU A 266 -14.67 -3.65 26.88
C LEU A 266 -14.10 -4.94 27.48
N LEU A 267 -12.99 -5.43 26.93
CA LEU A 267 -12.35 -6.69 27.32
C LEU A 267 -11.10 -6.49 28.20
N GLY A 268 -10.60 -5.24 28.29
CA GLY A 268 -9.40 -4.89 29.03
C GLY A 268 -8.12 -5.29 28.30
N VAL A 269 -7.03 -4.58 28.61
CA VAL A 269 -5.68 -4.88 28.09
C VAL A 269 -4.95 -5.74 29.12
N ALA A 270 -4.40 -6.88 28.68
CA ALA A 270 -3.54 -7.70 29.52
C ALA A 270 -2.12 -7.11 29.56
N GLN A 271 -1.49 -7.13 30.73
CA GLN A 271 -0.13 -6.58 30.91
C GLN A 271 0.97 -7.60 30.53
N SER A 272 0.60 -8.86 30.32
CA SER A 272 1.52 -9.96 29.99
C SER A 272 0.79 -11.08 29.25
N THR A 273 1.54 -11.91 28.52
CA THR A 273 0.99 -13.07 27.80
C THR A 273 0.33 -14.08 28.75
N SER A 274 0.85 -14.27 29.96
CA SER A 274 0.27 -15.18 30.96
C SER A 274 -1.10 -14.73 31.50
N GLN A 275 -1.42 -13.44 31.37
CA GLN A 275 -2.70 -12.87 31.77
C GLN A 275 -3.66 -12.68 30.58
N ALA A 276 -3.16 -12.89 29.36
CA ALA A 276 -3.95 -12.70 28.16
C ALA A 276 -4.84 -13.91 27.93
N GLN A 277 -6.06 -13.67 27.48
CA GLN A 277 -6.96 -14.71 26.96
C GLN A 277 -7.12 -14.63 25.45
N ALA A 278 -6.84 -13.47 24.87
CA ALA A 278 -6.85 -13.25 23.43
C ALA A 278 -5.79 -12.23 23.02
N ALA A 279 -5.38 -12.28 21.77
CA ALA A 279 -4.60 -11.26 21.11
C ALA A 279 -5.35 -10.77 19.87
N VAL A 280 -5.34 -9.46 19.61
CA VAL A 280 -6.00 -8.87 18.44
C VAL A 280 -5.03 -8.02 17.63
N ARG A 281 -5.17 -8.04 16.30
CA ARG A 281 -4.46 -7.16 15.37
C ARG A 281 -5.34 -6.77 14.19
N VAL A 282 -5.09 -5.61 13.58
CA VAL A 282 -5.83 -5.21 12.37
C VAL A 282 -5.40 -6.09 11.20
N ALA A 283 -6.38 -6.55 10.43
CA ALA A 283 -6.16 -7.29 9.20
C ALA A 283 -5.29 -6.48 8.19
N PRO A 284 -4.13 -7.01 7.74
CA PRO A 284 -3.28 -6.34 6.75
C PRO A 284 -4.03 -6.10 5.42
N VAL A 285 -4.87 -7.07 5.04
CA VAL A 285 -5.77 -7.00 3.89
C VAL A 285 -7.21 -7.35 4.32
N PRO A 286 -8.24 -6.72 3.72
CA PRO A 286 -9.64 -6.98 4.11
C PRO A 286 -10.07 -8.44 3.98
N ALA A 287 -9.49 -9.19 3.03
CA ALA A 287 -9.82 -10.59 2.79
C ALA A 287 -9.67 -11.47 4.03
N VAL A 288 -8.74 -11.16 4.96
CA VAL A 288 -8.52 -11.95 6.18
C VAL A 288 -9.77 -12.03 7.06
N VAL A 289 -10.53 -10.93 7.13
CA VAL A 289 -11.74 -10.81 7.97
C VAL A 289 -13.03 -10.92 7.18
N GLN A 290 -12.96 -10.97 5.85
CA GLN A 290 -14.10 -11.09 4.93
C GLN A 290 -14.27 -12.50 4.38
N ARG A 291 -13.16 -13.22 4.12
CA ARG A 291 -13.14 -14.59 3.61
C ARG A 291 -12.90 -15.56 4.77
N ARG A 292 -13.73 -15.44 5.81
CA ARG A 292 -13.64 -16.28 7.00
C ARG A 292 -14.26 -17.64 6.70
N VAL A 293 -13.78 -18.66 7.39
CA VAL A 293 -14.20 -20.04 7.22
C VAL A 293 -14.85 -20.50 8.51
N ASP A 294 -16.05 -21.06 8.39
CA ASP A 294 -16.66 -21.83 9.46
C ASP A 294 -16.45 -23.33 9.16
N LEU A 295 -15.82 -24.04 10.09
CA LEU A 295 -15.61 -25.48 9.94
C LEU A 295 -16.71 -26.21 10.71
N GLU A 296 -17.35 -27.20 10.08
CA GLU A 296 -18.40 -27.99 10.73
C GLU A 296 -17.93 -28.65 12.05
N SER A 297 -16.65 -29.02 12.12
CA SER A 297 -15.99 -29.57 13.31
C SER A 297 -14.99 -28.57 13.89
N ASN A 298 -15.43 -27.34 14.19
CA ASN A 298 -14.57 -26.30 14.75
C ASN A 298 -14.43 -26.42 16.28
N PRO A 299 -13.30 -26.91 16.82
CA PRO A 299 -13.15 -27.13 18.26
C PRO A 299 -13.06 -25.83 19.07
N VAL A 300 -12.88 -24.68 18.41
CA VAL A 300 -12.68 -23.38 19.04
C VAL A 300 -13.87 -22.44 18.88
N GLU A 301 -14.94 -22.85 18.19
CA GLU A 301 -16.21 -22.10 18.02
C GLU A 301 -16.08 -20.69 17.40
N TRP A 302 -14.92 -20.37 16.84
CA TRP A 302 -14.62 -19.08 16.23
C TRP A 302 -14.41 -19.21 14.72
N PRO A 303 -14.98 -18.32 13.89
CA PRO A 303 -14.63 -18.22 12.49
C PRO A 303 -13.13 -18.12 12.29
N LEU A 304 -12.58 -18.95 11.40
CA LEU A 304 -11.16 -19.02 11.11
C LEU A 304 -10.81 -18.07 9.96
N ALA A 305 -9.60 -17.52 9.98
CA ALA A 305 -9.00 -16.91 8.80
C ALA A 305 -8.71 -18.00 7.76
N HIS A 306 -8.84 -17.66 6.48
CA HIS A 306 -8.49 -18.57 5.38
C HIS A 306 -7.10 -19.22 5.58
N PRO A 307 -6.87 -20.51 5.24
CA PRO A 307 -5.62 -21.22 5.50
C PRO A 307 -4.36 -20.50 5.01
N LEU A 308 -4.44 -19.78 3.88
CA LEU A 308 -3.37 -18.91 3.40
C LEU A 308 -2.86 -17.93 4.49
N PHE A 309 -3.78 -17.25 5.18
CA PHE A 309 -3.42 -16.23 6.17
C PHE A 309 -2.86 -16.86 7.45
N VAL A 310 -3.37 -18.04 7.81
CA VAL A 310 -2.82 -18.86 8.90
C VAL A 310 -1.39 -19.30 8.57
N ALA A 311 -1.16 -19.74 7.33
CA ALA A 311 0.17 -20.09 6.84
C ALA A 311 1.14 -18.90 6.87
N LEU A 312 0.67 -17.71 6.50
CA LEU A 312 1.46 -16.49 6.55
C LEU A 312 1.82 -16.07 7.99
N ASP A 313 0.94 -16.34 8.97
CA ASP A 313 1.27 -16.15 10.39
C ASP A 313 2.30 -17.16 10.89
N LEU A 314 2.15 -18.44 10.53
CA LEU A 314 3.14 -19.47 10.86
C LEU A 314 4.51 -19.14 10.26
N ALA A 315 4.55 -18.57 9.05
CA ALA A 315 5.79 -18.13 8.41
C ALA A 315 6.54 -17.04 9.20
N GLN A 316 5.88 -16.36 10.15
CA GLN A 316 6.55 -15.39 11.04
C GLN A 316 7.30 -16.06 12.20
N ASP A 317 7.08 -17.35 12.46
CA ASP A 317 7.83 -18.11 13.46
C ASP A 317 9.18 -18.54 12.87
N GLU A 318 10.24 -17.80 13.21
CA GLU A 318 11.62 -18.07 12.79
C GLU A 318 12.16 -19.43 13.27
N GLY A 319 11.57 -20.00 14.33
CA GLY A 319 12.02 -21.25 14.93
C GLY A 319 11.50 -22.48 14.22
N ARG A 320 10.16 -22.63 14.15
CA ARG A 320 9.51 -23.84 13.63
C ARG A 320 8.51 -23.60 12.51
N GLY A 321 8.21 -22.35 12.18
CA GLY A 321 7.20 -21.99 11.19
C GLY A 321 7.41 -22.69 9.86
N ARG A 322 8.65 -22.70 9.36
CA ARG A 322 9.01 -23.34 8.09
C ARG A 322 8.87 -24.86 8.12
N GLU A 323 9.30 -25.52 9.19
CA GLU A 323 9.15 -26.97 9.40
C GLU A 323 7.67 -27.37 9.38
N ILE A 324 6.84 -26.62 10.11
CA ILE A 324 5.39 -26.84 10.18
C ILE A 324 4.77 -26.66 8.79
N LEU A 325 5.11 -25.57 8.09
CA LEU A 325 4.59 -25.28 6.75
C LEU A 325 5.01 -26.35 5.74
N ASP A 326 6.23 -26.87 5.82
CA ASP A 326 6.72 -27.93 4.94
C ASP A 326 5.90 -29.23 5.12
N ALA A 327 5.59 -29.58 6.36
CA ALA A 327 4.81 -30.77 6.72
C ALA A 327 3.27 -30.58 6.62
N TRP A 328 2.78 -29.34 6.59
CA TRP A 328 1.34 -29.07 6.53
C TRP A 328 0.83 -29.10 5.09
N THR A 329 -0.15 -29.98 4.85
CA THR A 329 -0.97 -29.98 3.64
C THR A 329 -2.41 -29.71 4.07
N PRO A 330 -3.03 -28.61 3.60
CA PRO A 330 -4.42 -28.33 3.91
C PRO A 330 -5.34 -29.35 3.20
N ASP A 331 -6.60 -29.38 3.61
CA ASP A 331 -7.67 -30.11 2.93
C ASP A 331 -7.77 -29.71 1.43
N ASP A 332 -8.21 -30.66 0.59
CA ASP A 332 -8.32 -30.55 -0.87
C ASP A 332 -9.16 -29.35 -1.36
N ARG A 333 -9.97 -28.74 -0.48
CA ARG A 333 -10.65 -27.45 -0.74
C ARG A 333 -9.69 -26.29 -1.02
N TRP A 334 -8.42 -26.38 -0.62
CA TRP A 334 -7.45 -25.31 -0.76
C TRP A 334 -6.17 -25.75 -1.44
N THR A 335 -5.73 -24.99 -2.44
CA THR A 335 -4.41 -25.19 -3.05
C THR A 335 -3.31 -24.71 -2.12
N ARG A 336 -2.34 -25.60 -1.80
CA ARG A 336 -1.15 -25.25 -1.02
C ARG A 336 -0.20 -24.38 -1.84
N VAL A 337 0.10 -23.19 -1.34
CA VAL A 337 0.98 -22.20 -2.00
C VAL A 337 2.25 -21.86 -1.21
N TRP A 338 2.51 -22.59 -0.13
CA TRP A 338 3.69 -22.49 0.74
C TRP A 338 4.49 -23.77 0.75
#